data_AF-A0A170XVV6-F1
#
_entry.id   AF-A0A170XVV6-F1
#
_cell.length_a   1.000
_cell.length_b   1.000
_cell.length_c   1.000
_cell.angle_alpha   90.00
_cell.angle_beta   90.00
_cell.angle_gamma   90.00
#
_symmetry.space_group_name_H-M   'P 1'
#
loop_
_entity.id
_entity.type
_entity.pdbx_description
1 polymer ?
#
loop_
_entity_poly.entity_id
_entity_poly.type
_entity_poly.pdbx_seq_one_letter_code
_entity_poly.pdbx_strand_id
1 'polypeptide(L)'
;WLAPSIIGGIGPRISMILGGITYLIFIASFLWPKTWLLYLVSIIIGIGASMIWTGQGNYLTLNSDDNTMARNSGIFWALLQCSMLIGNFYVYMVFQGKSKIDHHTRWLVSTVLSVVCAIGVGLLILLRPAVSAEGNVIA
;
A
#
# COMPACT_ATOMS: atom_id res chain seq x y z
N TRP A 1 1.48 13.30 -16.55
CA TRP A 1 0.25 12.49 -16.57
C TRP A 1 0.62 11.10 -17.06
N LEU A 2 1.22 10.27 -16.20
CA LEU A 2 1.74 8.93 -16.57
C LEU A 2 1.00 7.81 -15.84
N ALA A 3 0.76 7.97 -14.53
CA ALA A 3 0.06 6.96 -13.73
C ALA A 3 -1.35 6.61 -14.27
N PRO A 4 -2.25 7.58 -14.60
CA PRO A 4 -3.56 7.24 -15.18
C PRO A 4 -3.45 6.48 -16.51
N SER A 5 -2.49 6.84 -17.37
CA SER A 5 -2.28 6.18 -18.66
C SER A 5 -1.81 4.72 -18.49
N ILE A 6 -0.90 4.48 -17.53
CA ILE A 6 -0.44 3.12 -17.19
C ILE A 6 -1.62 2.31 -16.65
N ILE A 7 -2.39 2.88 -15.72
CA ILE A 7 -3.57 2.24 -15.13
C ILE A 7 -4.63 1.92 -16.18
N GLY A 8 -4.83 2.79 -17.18
CA GLY A 8 -5.74 2.51 -18.30
C GLY A 8 -5.31 1.29 -19.13
N GLY A 9 -4.01 0.98 -19.19
CA GLY A 9 -3.48 -0.17 -19.92
C GLY A 9 -3.44 -1.48 -19.12
N ILE A 10 -3.04 -1.42 -17.84
CA ILE A 10 -2.87 -2.63 -17.00
C ILE A 10 -4.03 -2.86 -16.02
N GLY A 11 -4.94 -1.90 -15.91
CA GLY A 11 -6.05 -1.91 -14.98
C GLY A 11 -5.69 -1.48 -13.54
N PRO A 12 -6.70 -1.07 -12.76
CA PRO A 12 -6.50 -0.51 -11.43
C PRO A 12 -6.05 -1.56 -10.41
N ARG A 13 -6.49 -2.82 -10.54
CA ARG A 13 -6.15 -3.90 -9.61
C ARG A 13 -4.67 -4.27 -9.69
N ILE A 14 -4.16 -4.51 -10.90
CA ILE A 14 -2.73 -4.80 -11.12
C ILE A 14 -1.88 -3.61 -10.67
N SER A 15 -2.33 -2.39 -10.94
CA SER A 15 -1.63 -1.17 -10.48
C SER A 15 -1.52 -1.09 -8.96
N MET A 16 -2.58 -1.45 -8.23
CA MET A 16 -2.53 -1.52 -6.77
C MET A 16 -1.60 -2.62 -6.25
N ILE A 17 -1.60 -3.80 -6.88
CA ILE A 17 -0.71 -4.92 -6.51
C ILE A 17 0.75 -4.53 -6.73
N LEU A 18 1.10 -3.97 -7.89
CA LEU A 18 2.46 -3.51 -8.19
C LEU A 18 2.92 -2.44 -7.20
N GLY A 19 2.06 -1.47 -6.91
CA GLY A 19 2.32 -0.48 -5.87
C GLY A 19 2.56 -1.14 -4.50
N GLY A 20 1.70 -2.07 -4.09
CA GLY A 20 1.84 -2.81 -2.83
C GLY A 20 3.15 -3.59 -2.72
N ILE A 21 3.61 -4.22 -3.79
CA ILE A 21 4.92 -4.90 -3.85
C ILE A 21 6.06 -3.90 -3.59
N THR A 22 6.00 -2.68 -4.15
CA THR A 22 7.03 -1.67 -3.87
C THR A 22 7.06 -1.24 -2.40
N TYR A 23 5.89 -1.15 -1.73
CA TYR A 23 5.82 -0.90 -0.29
C TYR A 23 6.45 -2.04 0.50
N LEU A 24 6.17 -3.29 0.13
CA LEU A 24 6.77 -4.46 0.76
C LEU A 24 8.30 -4.45 0.63
N ILE A 25 8.83 -4.17 -0.57
CA ILE A 25 10.27 -4.06 -0.81
C ILE A 25 10.89 -2.96 0.05
N PHE A 26 10.22 -1.81 0.16
CA PHE A 26 10.70 -0.70 0.99
C PHE A 26 10.79 -1.09 2.46
N ILE A 27 9.75 -1.71 3.03
CA ILE A 27 9.76 -2.14 4.44
C ILE A 27 10.82 -3.23 4.65
N ALA A 28 10.91 -4.20 3.73
CA ALA A 28 11.90 -5.28 3.80
C ALA A 28 13.35 -4.75 3.72
N SER A 29 13.60 -3.63 3.04
CA SER A 29 14.93 -3.02 2.96
C SER A 29 15.51 -2.67 4.34
N PHE A 30 14.67 -2.40 5.34
CA PHE A 30 15.13 -2.10 6.71
C PHE A 30 15.74 -3.31 7.44
N LEU A 31 15.59 -4.53 6.90
CA LEU A 31 16.32 -5.71 7.37
C LEU A 31 17.83 -5.57 7.07
N TRP A 32 18.19 -4.89 5.98
CA TRP A 32 19.58 -4.60 5.59
C TRP A 32 19.83 -3.09 5.54
N PRO A 33 20.21 -2.45 6.66
CA PRO A 33 20.31 -1.01 6.80
C PRO A 33 21.52 -0.46 6.02
N LYS A 34 21.36 -0.32 4.71
CA LYS A 34 22.37 0.23 3.81
C LYS A 34 21.80 1.51 3.20
N THR A 35 22.54 2.60 3.36
CA THR A 35 22.09 3.94 2.93
C THR A 35 21.79 4.00 1.43
N TRP A 36 22.63 3.38 0.60
CA TRP A 36 22.41 3.31 -0.85
C TRP A 36 21.15 2.51 -1.20
N LEU A 37 20.89 1.42 -0.48
CA LEU A 37 19.70 0.58 -0.69
C LEU A 37 18.45 1.38 -0.35
N LEU A 38 18.44 2.08 0.79
CA LEU A 38 17.32 2.92 1.22
C LEU A 38 16.98 3.98 0.16
N TYR A 39 17.99 4.68 -0.40
CA TYR A 39 17.74 5.67 -1.45
C TYR A 39 17.16 5.03 -2.73
N LEU A 40 17.71 3.90 -3.15
CA LEU A 40 17.22 3.18 -4.33
C LEU A 40 15.76 2.74 -4.14
N VAL A 41 15.44 2.09 -3.02
CA VAL A 41 14.07 1.64 -2.77
C VAL A 41 13.10 2.80 -2.50
N SER A 42 13.58 3.96 -2.04
CA SER A 42 12.77 5.18 -1.87
C SER A 42 12.29 5.74 -3.22
N ILE A 43 13.12 5.63 -4.27
CA ILE A 43 12.71 6.01 -5.63
C ILE A 43 11.64 5.04 -6.14
N ILE A 44 11.86 3.73 -5.93
CA ILE A 44 10.93 2.68 -6.37
C ILE A 44 9.56 2.82 -5.69
N ILE A 45 9.53 3.01 -4.37
CA ILE A 45 8.27 3.21 -3.64
C ILE A 45 7.59 4.53 -4.05
N GLY A 46 8.33 5.58 -4.40
CA GLY A 46 7.73 6.82 -4.92
C GLY A 46 6.92 6.59 -6.20
N ILE A 47 7.47 5.78 -7.12
CA ILE A 47 6.77 5.36 -8.34
C ILE A 47 5.56 4.49 -7.99
N GLY A 48 5.74 3.45 -7.16
CA GLY A 48 4.67 2.54 -6.79
C GLY A 48 3.55 3.20 -5.97
N ALA A 49 3.87 4.20 -5.14
CA ALA A 49 2.90 5.01 -4.41
C ALA A 49 1.98 5.79 -5.36
N SER A 50 2.53 6.35 -6.44
CA SER A 50 1.71 7.00 -7.46
C SER A 50 0.74 6.03 -8.13
N MET A 51 1.16 4.78 -8.34
CA MET A 51 0.33 3.74 -8.95
C MET A 51 -0.76 3.24 -8.00
N ILE A 52 -0.43 2.95 -6.73
CA ILE A 52 -1.40 2.42 -5.77
C ILE A 52 -2.51 3.44 -5.49
N TRP A 53 -2.17 4.72 -5.32
CA TRP A 53 -3.14 5.76 -4.99
C TRP A 53 -4.01 6.13 -6.18
N THR A 54 -3.43 6.24 -7.37
CA THR A 54 -4.21 6.51 -8.59
C THR A 54 -5.08 5.30 -8.95
N GLY A 55 -4.55 4.08 -8.80
CA GLY A 55 -5.28 2.84 -9.04
C GLY A 55 -6.42 2.63 -8.04
N GLN A 56 -6.19 2.94 -6.77
CA GLN A 56 -7.21 2.85 -5.72
C GLN A 56 -8.37 3.81 -5.97
N GLY A 57 -8.08 5.07 -6.31
CA GLY A 57 -9.12 6.04 -6.65
C GLY A 57 -9.94 5.57 -7.86
N ASN A 58 -9.27 5.11 -8.92
CA ASN A 58 -9.95 4.57 -10.09
C ASN A 58 -10.79 3.32 -9.78
N TYR A 59 -10.26 2.39 -8.99
CA TYR A 59 -10.97 1.18 -8.55
C TYR A 59 -12.23 1.53 -7.76
N LEU A 60 -12.13 2.48 -6.84
CA LEU A 60 -13.25 2.92 -6.02
C LEU A 60 -14.34 3.57 -6.88
N THR A 61 -13.93 4.38 -7.87
CA THR A 61 -14.84 4.97 -8.84
C THR A 61 -15.57 3.93 -9.65
N LEU A 62 -14.87 2.91 -10.15
CA LEU A 62 -15.48 1.84 -10.95
C LEU A 62 -16.41 0.92 -10.15
N ASN A 63 -16.26 0.88 -8.82
CA ASN A 63 -17.08 0.05 -7.93
C ASN A 63 -18.09 0.87 -7.11
N SER A 64 -18.32 2.14 -7.45
CA SER A 64 -19.26 3.01 -6.75
C SER A 64 -20.10 3.83 -7.73
N ASP A 65 -21.38 3.99 -7.42
CA ASP A 65 -22.26 4.96 -8.07
C ASP A 65 -22.22 6.32 -7.35
N ASP A 66 -22.79 7.36 -7.96
CA ASP A 66 -22.85 8.73 -7.42
C ASP A 66 -23.35 8.80 -5.96
N ASN A 67 -24.35 7.96 -5.63
CA ASN A 67 -24.93 7.90 -4.29
C ASN A 67 -24.06 7.16 -3.26
N THR A 68 -23.11 6.34 -3.71
CA THR A 68 -22.30 5.46 -2.83
C THR A 68 -20.84 5.85 -2.77
N MET A 69 -20.35 6.67 -3.70
CA MET A 69 -18.96 7.12 -3.81
C MET A 69 -18.46 7.75 -2.51
N ALA A 70 -19.23 8.70 -1.96
CA ALA A 70 -18.85 9.40 -0.74
C ALA A 70 -18.74 8.45 0.46
N ARG A 71 -19.68 7.50 0.58
CA ARG A 71 -19.69 6.50 1.65
C ARG A 71 -18.51 5.54 1.53
N ASN A 72 -18.30 4.96 0.35
CA ASN A 72 -17.22 3.99 0.11
C ASN A 72 -15.83 4.65 0.29
N SER A 73 -15.68 5.89 -0.17
CA SER A 73 -14.48 6.72 0.07
C SER A 73 -14.27 7.00 1.54
N GLY A 74 -15.33 7.39 2.25
CA GLY A 74 -15.28 7.64 3.70
C GLY A 74 -14.84 6.41 4.49
N ILE A 75 -15.38 5.22 4.16
CA ILE A 75 -14.99 3.96 4.79
C ILE A 75 -13.51 3.66 4.53
N PHE A 76 -13.05 3.78 3.28
CA PHE A 76 -11.64 3.58 2.93
C PHE A 76 -10.72 4.50 3.73
N TRP A 77 -11.04 5.79 3.79
CA TRP A 77 -10.25 6.76 4.54
C TRP A 77 -10.29 6.52 6.05
N ALA A 78 -11.44 6.15 6.61
CA ALA A 78 -11.54 5.81 8.03
C ALA A 78 -10.64 4.61 8.37
N LEU A 79 -10.68 3.55 7.55
CA LEU A 79 -9.81 2.38 7.73
C LEU A 79 -8.33 2.74 7.62
N LEU A 80 -7.96 3.60 6.66
CA LEU A 80 -6.59 4.09 6.52
C LEU A 80 -6.13 4.85 7.76
N GLN A 81 -6.95 5.78 8.28
CA GLN A 81 -6.60 6.53 9.50
C GLN A 81 -6.49 5.60 10.73
N CYS A 82 -7.37 4.61 10.86
CA CYS A 82 -7.26 3.59 11.90
C CYS A 82 -5.96 2.79 11.78
N SER A 83 -5.54 2.43 10.56
CA SER A 83 -4.29 1.70 10.35
C SER A 83 -3.06 2.52 10.76
N MET A 84 -3.07 3.83 10.51
CA MET A 84 -2.02 4.75 10.96
C MET A 84 -1.95 4.82 12.49
N LEU A 85 -3.09 4.85 13.16
CA LEU A 85 -3.14 4.85 14.63
C LEU A 85 -2.56 3.55 15.21
N ILE A 86 -3.03 2.39 14.74
CA ILE A 86 -2.60 1.08 15.26
C ILE A 86 -1.12 0.82 14.97
N GLY A 87 -0.66 1.11 13.74
CA GLY A 87 0.72 0.89 13.34
C GLY A 87 1.72 1.74 14.14
N ASN A 88 1.43 3.04 14.31
CA ASN A 88 2.29 3.91 15.11
C ASN A 88 2.26 3.53 16.60
N PHE A 89 1.09 3.15 17.14
CA PHE A 89 0.98 2.69 18.52
C PHE A 89 1.83 1.44 18.78
N TYR A 90 1.80 0.46 17.86
CA TYR A 90 2.65 -0.73 17.93
C TYR A 90 4.15 -0.36 17.99
N VAL A 91 4.62 0.47 17.05
CA VAL A 91 6.03 0.88 17.00
C VAL A 91 6.42 1.66 18.25
N TYR A 92 5.54 2.54 18.76
CA TYR A 92 5.76 3.28 20.00
C TYR A 92 5.97 2.35 21.19
N MET A 93 5.10 1.35 21.39
CA MET A 93 5.24 0.40 22.49
C MET A 93 6.56 -0.39 22.41
N VAL A 94 6.96 -0.81 21.20
CA VAL A 94 8.19 -1.58 20.99
C VAL A 94 9.45 -0.73 21.22
N PHE A 95 9.38 0.58 20.94
CA PHE A 95 10.50 1.51 21.12
C PHE A 95 10.54 2.17 22.50
N GLN A 96 9.48 2.01 23.31
CA GLN A 96 9.37 2.64 24.62
C GLN A 96 10.54 2.20 25.54
N GLY A 97 11.18 3.17 26.18
CA GLY A 97 12.30 2.92 27.11
C GLY A 97 13.64 2.59 26.44
N LYS A 98 13.73 2.62 25.10
CA LYS A 98 15.00 2.41 24.37
C LYS A 98 15.61 3.73 23.94
N SER A 99 16.86 3.97 24.35
CA SER A 99 17.65 5.14 23.92
C SER A 99 18.29 4.96 22.55
N LYS A 100 18.51 3.70 22.13
CA LYS A 100 18.97 3.32 20.79
C LYS A 100 18.18 2.10 20.32
N ILE A 101 17.78 2.11 19.06
CA ILE A 101 17.11 0.96 18.43
C ILE A 101 18.17 -0.12 18.18
N ASP A 102 18.13 -1.19 18.98
CA ASP A 102 19.02 -2.33 18.80
C ASP A 102 18.65 -3.14 17.54
N HIS A 103 19.59 -3.98 17.10
CA HIS A 103 19.44 -4.80 15.90
C HIS A 103 18.22 -5.71 15.97
N HIS A 104 17.97 -6.32 17.13
CA HIS A 104 16.86 -7.26 17.33
C HIS A 104 15.51 -6.54 17.21
N THR A 105 15.38 -5.37 17.83
CA THR A 105 14.15 -4.56 17.80
C THR A 105 13.84 -4.06 16.40
N ARG A 106 14.85 -3.57 15.67
CA ARG A 106 14.65 -3.19 14.26
C ARG A 106 14.20 -4.38 13.43
N TRP A 107 14.89 -5.51 13.58
CA TRP A 107 14.56 -6.74 12.85
C TRP A 107 13.13 -7.20 13.14
N LEU A 108 12.71 -7.17 14.42
CA LEU A 108 11.36 -7.51 14.85
C LEU A 108 10.31 -6.59 14.20
N VAL A 109 10.49 -5.27 14.31
CA VAL A 109 9.53 -4.29 13.73
C VAL A 109 9.46 -4.42 12.21
N SER A 110 10.60 -4.46 11.53
CA SER A 110 10.66 -4.59 10.08
C SER A 110 10.04 -5.90 9.59
N THR A 111 10.26 -7.01 10.30
CA THR A 111 9.68 -8.32 9.93
C THR A 111 8.17 -8.32 10.10
N VAL A 112 7.66 -7.88 11.26
CA VAL A 112 6.22 -7.84 11.52
C VAL A 112 5.49 -6.94 10.51
N LEU A 113 6.00 -5.73 10.26
CA LEU A 113 5.40 -4.82 9.28
C LEU A 113 5.49 -5.37 7.85
N SER A 114 6.58 -6.07 7.49
CA SER A 114 6.71 -6.72 6.18
C SER A 114 5.70 -7.84 6.00
N VAL A 115 5.50 -8.69 7.02
CA VAL A 115 4.52 -9.79 6.97
C VAL A 115 3.10 -9.24 6.85
N VAL A 116 2.75 -8.22 7.64
CA VAL A 116 1.43 -7.56 7.55
C VAL A 116 1.22 -6.93 6.16
N CYS A 117 2.25 -6.28 5.62
CA CYS A 117 2.20 -5.72 4.27
C CYS A 117 2.04 -6.82 3.20
N ALA A 118 2.77 -7.93 3.31
CA ALA A 118 2.65 -9.07 2.40
C ALA A 118 1.25 -9.70 2.43
N ILE A 119 0.65 -9.84 3.61
CA ILE A 119 -0.76 -10.26 3.75
C ILE A 119 -1.68 -9.26 3.06
N GLY A 120 -1.48 -7.95 3.27
CA GLY A 120 -2.25 -6.90 2.59
C GLY A 120 -2.16 -6.99 1.07
N VAL A 121 -0.95 -7.18 0.51
CA VAL A 121 -0.75 -7.41 -0.92
C VAL A 121 -1.45 -8.69 -1.38
N GLY A 122 -1.40 -9.76 -0.59
CA GLY A 122 -2.14 -11.01 -0.85
C GLY A 122 -3.65 -10.78 -0.89
N LEU A 123 -4.20 -9.97 0.01
CA LEU A 123 -5.62 -9.60 0.01
C LEU A 123 -6.00 -8.76 -1.23
N LEU A 124 -5.10 -7.93 -1.75
CA LEU A 124 -5.34 -7.21 -3.02
C LEU A 124 -5.48 -8.18 -4.20
N ILE A 125 -4.82 -9.34 -4.17
CA ILE A 125 -5.00 -10.39 -5.17
C ILE A 125 -6.41 -11.01 -5.06
N LEU A 126 -7.08 -10.93 -3.93
CA LEU A 126 -8.45 -11.43 -3.77
C LEU A 126 -9.52 -10.40 -4.16
N LEU A 127 -9.13 -9.16 -4.46
CA LEU A 127 -10.08 -8.15 -4.93
C LEU A 127 -10.77 -8.59 -6.22
N ARG A 128 -12.06 -8.28 -6.32
CA ARG A 128 -12.82 -8.54 -7.55
C ARG A 128 -12.23 -7.72 -8.70
N PRO A 129 -12.21 -8.26 -9.92
CA PRO A 129 -11.90 -7.47 -11.10
C PRO A 129 -12.81 -6.24 -11.18
N ALA A 130 -12.28 -5.09 -11.56
CA ALA A 130 -13.10 -3.92 -11.78
C ALA A 130 -13.90 -4.11 -13.07
N VAL A 131 -15.19 -3.77 -13.07
CA VAL A 131 -16.04 -3.87 -14.26
C VAL A 131 -16.16 -2.48 -14.86
N SER A 132 -15.91 -2.35 -16.16
CA SER A 132 -16.11 -1.11 -16.91
C SER A 132 -17.59 -0.73 -16.92
N ALA A 133 -17.89 0.55 -17.16
CA ALA A 133 -19.26 1.02 -17.37
C ALA A 133 -20.00 0.26 -18.49
N GLU A 134 -19.26 -0.34 -19.43
CA GLU A 134 -19.79 -1.17 -20.52
C GLU A 134 -19.99 -2.64 -20.14
N GLY A 135 -19.76 -3.03 -18.88
CA GLY A 135 -19.88 -4.42 -18.41
C GLY A 135 -18.66 -5.31 -18.68
N ASN A 136 -17.63 -4.77 -19.32
CA ASN A 136 -16.39 -5.49 -19.60
C ASN A 136 -15.52 -5.61 -18.36
N VAL A 137 -14.98 -6.81 -18.10
CA VAL A 137 -14.03 -7.03 -17.01
C VAL A 137 -12.70 -6.34 -17.35
N ILE A 138 -12.31 -5.38 -16.53
CA ILE A 138 -11.01 -4.70 -16.60
C ILE A 138 -10.04 -5.51 -15.73
N ALA A 139 -8.93 -5.95 -16.33
CA ALA A 139 -7.92 -6.79 -15.69
C ALA A 139 -7.35 -6.17 -14.40
#